data_AF-A0A2B8A2Y1-F1
#
_entry.id   AF-A0A2B8A2Y1-F1
#
_cell.length_a   1.000
_cell.length_b   1.000
_cell.length_c   1.000
_cell.angle_alpha   90.00
_cell.angle_beta   90.00
_cell.angle_gamma   90.00
#
_symmetry.space_group_name_H-M   'P 1'
#
loop_
_entity.id
_entity.type
_entity.pdbx_description
1 polymer ?
#
loop_
_entity_poly.entity_id
_entity_poly.type
_entity_poly.pdbx_seq_one_letter_code
_entity_poly.pdbx_strand_id
1 'polypeptide(L)'
;MATDALKNYIEEKKFWIVGEPILDREKAGRIDWETQKEFDFEFKVALVNDFFVDLSPSVSIPYYEVTVTDEMIDEAAMDLREDEGDPELPEMSRADDYLGGELRIGKRTRKNFSTLLGMLSEEEVKPFLGLKIGESITMEIAQLSEKIETRMVFLGLSEEEA
;
A
#
# COMPACT_ATOMS: atom_id res chain seq x y z
N MET A 1 5.65 15.26 -37.64
CA MET A 1 5.66 16.56 -38.36
C MET A 1 5.03 17.68 -37.54
N ALA A 2 3.71 17.70 -37.28
CA ALA A 2 3.09 18.77 -36.47
C ALA A 2 3.52 18.75 -35.00
N THR A 3 3.59 17.57 -34.39
CA THR A 3 4.04 17.40 -32.99
C THR A 3 5.50 17.79 -32.80
N ASP A 4 6.37 17.48 -33.78
CA ASP A 4 7.80 17.84 -33.73
C ASP A 4 7.99 19.36 -33.88
N ALA A 5 7.22 20.00 -34.77
CA ALA A 5 7.23 21.45 -34.93
C ALA A 5 6.76 22.17 -33.65
N LEU A 6 5.71 21.65 -32.99
CA LEU A 6 5.24 22.18 -31.71
C LEU A 6 6.28 22.02 -30.60
N LYS A 7 6.91 20.84 -30.51
CA LYS A 7 7.96 20.57 -29.51
C LYS A 7 9.15 21.53 -29.69
N ASN A 8 9.62 21.68 -30.93
CA ASN A 8 10.71 22.60 -31.23
C ASN A 8 10.34 24.06 -30.91
N TYR A 9 9.09 24.46 -31.16
CA TYR A 9 8.63 25.82 -30.84
C TYR A 9 8.55 26.08 -29.32
N ILE A 10 8.09 25.10 -28.55
CA ILE A 10 8.07 25.17 -27.07
C ILE A 10 9.51 25.28 -26.53
N GLU A 11 10.44 24.49 -27.07
CA GLU A 11 11.85 24.50 -26.69
C GLU A 11 12.56 25.82 -27.06
N GLU A 12 12.35 26.34 -28.28
CA GLU A 12 12.97 27.58 -28.76
C GLU A 12 12.50 28.80 -27.95
N LYS A 13 11.19 28.87 -27.68
CA LYS A 13 10.61 29.97 -26.91
C LYS A 13 10.76 29.80 -25.39
N LYS A 14 11.29 28.65 -24.94
CA LYS A 14 11.44 28.29 -23.52
C LYS A 14 10.14 28.44 -22.74
N PHE A 15 9.04 28.04 -23.33
CA PHE A 15 7.77 28.05 -22.62
C PHE A 15 7.76 26.93 -21.58
N TRP A 16 7.54 27.32 -20.33
CA TRP A 16 7.24 26.37 -19.26
C TRP A 16 5.79 25.93 -19.43
N ILE A 17 5.59 24.66 -19.78
CA ILE A 17 4.26 24.09 -20.01
C ILE A 17 3.94 23.04 -18.94
N VAL A 18 2.67 22.94 -18.56
CA VAL A 18 2.16 21.90 -17.65
C VAL A 18 1.46 20.82 -18.47
N GLY A 19 1.94 19.59 -18.37
CA GLY A 19 1.36 18.45 -19.08
C GLY A 19 1.61 18.46 -20.59
N GLU A 20 0.82 17.68 -21.32
CA GLU A 20 0.97 17.52 -22.78
C GLU A 20 0.04 18.48 -23.55
N PRO A 21 0.50 19.09 -24.65
CA PRO A 21 -0.35 19.85 -25.56
C PRO A 21 -1.50 19.01 -26.14
N ILE A 22 -2.71 19.54 -26.12
CA ILE A 22 -3.90 18.84 -26.63
C ILE A 22 -4.29 19.43 -27.98
N LEU A 23 -4.32 18.60 -29.03
CA LEU A 23 -4.80 18.99 -30.36
C LEU A 23 -6.30 19.32 -30.34
N ASP A 24 -6.69 20.45 -30.91
CA ASP A 24 -8.10 20.79 -31.11
C ASP A 24 -8.71 19.94 -32.24
N ARG A 25 -9.40 18.85 -31.83
CA ARG A 25 -9.96 17.86 -32.76
C ARG A 25 -11.08 18.41 -33.63
N GLU A 26 -11.82 19.43 -33.18
CA GLU A 26 -12.90 20.00 -33.98
C GLU A 26 -12.37 20.79 -35.18
N LYS A 27 -11.25 21.49 -34.99
CA LYS A 27 -10.57 22.22 -36.07
C LYS A 27 -9.78 21.28 -36.97
N ALA A 28 -9.10 20.28 -36.39
CA ALA A 28 -8.40 19.25 -37.16
C ALA A 28 -9.35 18.41 -38.05
N GLY A 29 -10.60 18.22 -37.62
CA GLY A 29 -11.62 17.51 -38.40
C GLY A 29 -12.16 18.28 -39.62
N ARG A 30 -11.83 19.57 -39.78
CA ARG A 30 -12.23 20.40 -40.94
C ARG A 30 -11.19 20.45 -42.05
N ILE A 31 -10.06 19.75 -41.86
CA ILE A 31 -8.98 19.67 -42.83
C ILE A 31 -9.44 18.79 -44.00
N ASP A 32 -9.34 19.33 -45.22
CA ASP A 32 -9.59 18.58 -46.46
C ASP A 32 -8.28 17.95 -46.93
N TRP A 33 -8.11 16.68 -46.55
CA TRP A 33 -6.91 15.89 -46.86
C TRP A 33 -6.70 15.61 -48.36
N GLU A 34 -7.71 15.82 -49.21
CA GLU A 34 -7.61 15.55 -50.65
C GLU A 34 -7.16 16.78 -51.46
N THR A 35 -7.57 17.98 -51.05
CA THR A 35 -7.35 19.20 -51.84
C THR A 35 -6.42 20.22 -51.22
N GLN A 36 -6.26 20.23 -49.88
CA GLN A 36 -5.40 21.19 -49.21
C GLN A 36 -3.91 20.79 -49.31
N LYS A 37 -3.09 21.79 -49.65
CA LYS A 37 -1.62 21.67 -49.69
C LYS A 37 -0.94 22.23 -48.45
N GLU A 38 -1.66 23.02 -47.67
CA GLU A 38 -1.21 23.64 -46.43
C GLU A 38 -2.14 23.21 -45.29
N PHE A 39 -1.56 22.88 -44.15
CA PHE A 39 -2.27 22.30 -43.00
C PHE A 39 -2.01 23.13 -41.75
N ASP A 40 -3.09 23.65 -41.16
CA ASP A 40 -3.03 24.38 -39.90
C ASP A 40 -3.50 23.49 -38.75
N PHE A 41 -2.68 23.38 -37.71
CA PHE A 41 -2.99 22.61 -36.50
C PHE A 41 -2.99 23.53 -35.28
N GLU A 42 -4.07 23.48 -34.50
CA GLU A 42 -4.22 24.28 -33.28
C GLU A 42 -4.10 23.39 -32.05
N PHE A 43 -3.22 23.77 -31.13
CA PHE A 43 -2.98 23.05 -29.89
C PHE A 43 -3.32 23.92 -28.68
N LYS A 44 -4.03 23.34 -27.72
CA LYS A 44 -4.25 23.93 -26.40
C LYS A 44 -3.08 23.54 -25.50
N VAL A 45 -2.40 24.55 -24.97
CA VAL A 45 -1.23 24.40 -24.11
C VAL A 45 -1.49 25.14 -22.81
N ALA A 46 -1.25 24.49 -21.67
CA ALA A 46 -1.27 25.13 -20.36
C ALA A 46 0.13 25.68 -20.06
N LEU A 47 0.24 27.00 -19.95
CA LEU A 47 1.49 27.66 -19.55
C LEU A 47 1.60 27.69 -18.02
N VAL A 48 2.80 27.45 -17.52
CA VAL A 48 3.14 27.72 -16.12
C VAL A 48 3.22 29.24 -15.96
N ASN A 49 2.43 29.78 -15.05
CA ASN A 49 2.60 31.17 -14.63
C ASN A 49 3.75 31.26 -13.63
N ASP A 50 4.49 32.37 -13.69
CA ASP A 50 5.37 32.74 -12.59
C ASP A 50 4.53 32.91 -11.32
N PHE A 51 4.88 32.18 -10.27
CA PHE A 51 4.30 32.37 -8.95
C PHE A 51 5.37 32.92 -8.01
N PHE A 52 4.98 33.91 -7.22
CA PHE A 52 5.84 34.48 -6.21
C PHE A 52 5.51 33.85 -4.86
N VAL A 53 6.50 33.23 -4.22
CA VAL A 53 6.38 32.77 -2.84
C VAL A 53 7.07 33.80 -1.95
N ASP A 54 6.30 34.47 -1.11
CA ASP A 54 6.84 35.36 -0.09
C ASP A 54 7.35 34.52 1.09
N LEU A 55 8.67 34.33 1.18
CA LEU A 55 9.33 33.67 2.30
C LEU A 55 9.59 34.67 3.45
N SER A 56 8.66 35.60 3.69
CA SER A 56 8.77 36.54 4.80
C SER A 56 8.66 35.82 6.14
N PRO A 57 9.15 36.41 7.25
CA PRO A 57 9.01 35.85 8.60
C PRO A 57 7.57 35.61 9.06
N SER A 58 6.58 36.04 8.28
CA SER A 58 5.16 35.80 8.50
C SER A 58 4.72 34.36 8.17
N VAL A 59 5.51 33.64 7.37
CA VAL A 59 5.23 32.24 7.00
C VAL A 59 5.86 31.31 8.04
N SER A 60 5.06 30.89 9.02
CA SER A 60 5.46 29.88 10.00
C SER A 60 5.18 28.47 9.45
N ILE A 61 6.22 27.66 9.31
CA ILE A 61 6.13 26.24 8.94
C ILE A 61 6.40 25.42 10.20
N PRO A 62 5.56 24.41 10.54
CA PRO A 62 5.83 23.56 11.70
C PRO A 62 7.15 22.79 11.48
N TYR A 63 8.08 22.95 12.42
CA TYR A 63 9.33 22.19 12.48
C TYR A 63 9.27 21.27 13.68
N TYR A 64 9.44 19.97 13.43
CA TYR A 64 9.44 18.96 14.48
C TYR A 64 10.87 18.53 14.75
N GLU A 65 11.35 18.79 15.96
CA GLU A 65 12.61 18.25 16.45
C GLU A 65 12.33 16.86 17.03
N VAL A 66 12.62 15.82 16.25
CA VAL A 66 12.50 14.44 16.70
C VAL A 66 13.79 14.07 17.42
N THR A 67 13.70 13.84 18.73
CA THR A 67 14.81 13.31 19.52
C THR A 67 14.70 11.80 19.58
N VAL A 68 15.76 11.10 19.17
CA VAL A 68 15.83 9.64 19.29
C VAL A 68 16.05 9.29 20.76
N THR A 69 15.13 8.54 21.35
CA THR A 69 15.26 8.02 22.71
C THR A 69 15.91 6.64 22.68
N ASP A 70 16.48 6.22 23.81
CA ASP A 70 17.02 4.86 23.96
C ASP A 70 15.91 3.80 23.77
N GLU A 71 14.69 4.09 24.20
CA GLU A 71 13.52 3.21 24.00
C GLU A 71 13.25 2.93 22.50
N MET A 72 13.34 3.95 21.63
CA MET A 72 13.17 3.76 20.19
C MET A 72 14.29 2.92 19.58
N ILE A 73 15.51 3.01 20.13
CA ILE A 73 16.65 2.21 19.68
C ILE A 73 16.46 0.76 20.12
N ASP A 74 16.02 0.54 21.36
CA ASP A 74 15.78 -0.79 21.90
C ASP A 74 14.60 -1.49 21.19
N GLU A 75 13.52 -0.78 20.88
CA GLU A 75 12.40 -1.27 20.07
C GLU A 75 12.87 -1.68 18.68
N ALA A 76 13.57 -0.78 17.97
CA ALA A 76 14.10 -1.09 16.64
C ALA A 76 15.10 -2.26 16.65
N ALA A 77 15.89 -2.39 17.72
CA ALA A 77 16.82 -3.50 17.89
C ALA A 77 16.10 -4.82 18.24
N MET A 78 14.96 -4.76 18.92
CA MET A 78 14.12 -5.91 19.23
C MET A 78 13.44 -6.41 17.95
N ASP A 79 12.80 -5.53 17.19
CA ASP A 79 12.16 -5.85 15.90
C ASP A 79 13.15 -6.51 14.94
N LEU A 80 14.37 -5.96 14.82
CA LEU A 80 15.39 -6.51 13.94
C LEU A 80 15.82 -7.93 14.37
N ARG A 81 15.83 -8.22 15.67
CA ARG A 81 16.17 -9.56 16.19
C ARG A 81 15.04 -10.55 15.97
N GLU A 82 13.79 -10.11 16.04
CA GLU A 82 12.63 -10.96 15.74
C GLU A 82 12.58 -11.30 14.25
N ASP A 83 12.84 -10.32 13.38
CA ASP A 83 12.84 -10.51 11.92
C ASP A 83 13.98 -11.43 11.43
N GLU A 84 15.18 -11.32 12.02
CA GLU A 84 16.36 -12.11 11.66
C GLU A 84 16.57 -13.34 12.56
N GLY A 85 15.57 -13.67 13.39
CA GLY A 85 15.61 -14.84 14.27
C GLY A 85 15.47 -16.15 13.49
N ASP A 86 16.29 -17.14 13.81
CA ASP A 86 16.11 -18.49 13.27
C ASP A 86 14.87 -19.16 13.92
N PRO A 87 13.91 -19.68 13.13
CA PRO A 87 12.71 -20.30 13.68
C PRO A 87 13.07 -21.64 14.34
N GLU A 88 12.86 -21.73 15.65
CA GLU A 88 12.87 -23.01 16.36
C GLU A 88 11.47 -23.65 16.30
N LEU A 89 11.43 -24.99 16.21
CA LEU A 89 10.19 -25.77 16.25
C LEU A 89 10.04 -26.40 17.64
N PRO A 90 9.41 -25.72 18.61
CA PRO A 90 9.21 -26.27 19.94
C PRO A 90 8.27 -27.47 19.93
N GLU A 91 8.39 -28.35 20.93
CA GLU A 91 7.51 -29.53 21.06
C GLU A 91 6.05 -29.19 21.41
N MET A 92 5.82 -28.00 22.00
CA MET A 92 4.53 -27.53 22.48
C MET A 92 4.38 -26.04 22.18
N SER A 93 3.18 -25.63 21.75
CA SER A 93 2.88 -24.23 21.46
C SER A 93 2.77 -23.35 22.72
N ARG A 94 3.21 -22.11 22.58
CA ARG A 94 3.15 -21.02 23.56
C ARG A 94 2.31 -19.85 23.03
N ALA A 95 2.01 -18.88 23.89
CA ALA A 95 1.10 -17.78 23.55
C ALA A 95 1.66 -16.83 22.48
N ASP A 96 2.98 -16.78 22.35
CA ASP A 96 3.76 -15.94 21.44
C ASP A 96 4.23 -16.69 20.18
N ASP A 97 3.88 -17.97 20.03
CA ASP A 97 4.33 -18.77 18.90
C ASP A 97 3.51 -18.50 17.63
N TYR A 98 4.15 -18.73 16.47
CA TYR A 98 3.47 -18.87 15.20
C TYR A 98 2.92 -20.29 15.01
N LEU A 99 1.63 -20.41 14.73
CA LEU A 99 1.00 -21.67 14.33
C LEU A 99 0.99 -21.82 12.82
N GLY A 100 1.78 -22.76 12.31
CA GLY A 100 1.76 -23.19 10.92
C GLY A 100 1.01 -24.50 10.71
N GLY A 101 0.16 -24.59 9.69
CA GLY A 101 -0.55 -25.83 9.37
C GLY A 101 -1.62 -25.73 8.27
N GLU A 102 -2.53 -26.69 8.28
CA GLU A 102 -3.69 -26.75 7.37
C GLU A 102 -4.95 -26.23 8.08
N LEU A 103 -5.53 -25.14 7.57
CA LEU A 103 -6.80 -24.60 8.05
C LEU A 103 -7.95 -25.10 7.17
N ARG A 104 -9.01 -25.62 7.78
CA ARG A 104 -10.24 -26.05 7.11
C ARG A 104 -11.43 -25.24 7.62
N ILE A 105 -12.10 -24.55 6.72
CA ILE A 105 -13.30 -23.77 7.00
C ILE A 105 -14.39 -24.20 6.04
N GLY A 106 -15.41 -24.90 6.56
CA GLY A 106 -16.48 -25.49 5.75
C GLY A 106 -15.91 -26.40 4.65
N LYS A 107 -16.08 -25.99 3.38
CA LYS A 107 -15.56 -26.73 2.20
C LYS A 107 -14.19 -26.24 1.73
N ARG A 108 -13.65 -25.17 2.31
CA ARG A 108 -12.38 -24.55 1.90
C ARG A 108 -11.25 -25.11 2.75
N THR A 109 -10.12 -25.39 2.12
CA THR A 109 -8.90 -25.89 2.79
C THR A 109 -7.71 -25.05 2.35
N ARG A 110 -6.93 -24.56 3.32
CA ARG A 110 -5.71 -23.79 3.11
C ARG A 110 -4.54 -24.54 3.73
N LYS A 111 -3.64 -25.06 2.91
CA LYS A 111 -2.51 -25.92 3.34
C LYS A 111 -1.32 -25.17 3.94
N ASN A 112 -1.18 -23.88 3.62
CA ASN A 112 -0.12 -23.01 4.11
C ASN A 112 -0.76 -21.89 4.95
N PHE A 113 -1.46 -22.27 6.01
CA PHE A 113 -1.96 -21.34 6.99
C PHE A 113 -0.85 -21.09 8.03
N SER A 114 -0.60 -19.83 8.35
CA SER A 114 0.33 -19.42 9.40
C SER A 114 -0.27 -18.20 10.09
N THR A 115 -0.28 -18.18 11.41
CA THR A 115 -0.81 -17.06 12.19
C THR A 115 -0.07 -16.93 13.53
N LEU A 116 -0.02 -15.73 14.09
CA LEU A 116 0.63 -15.45 15.36
C LEU A 116 -0.39 -15.56 16.51
N LEU A 117 -0.11 -16.41 17.50
CA LEU A 117 -0.99 -16.56 18.67
C LEU A 117 -1.06 -15.30 19.53
N GLY A 118 0.00 -14.50 19.56
CA GLY A 118 0.07 -13.24 20.31
C GLY A 118 -0.93 -12.17 19.85
N MET A 119 -1.61 -12.37 18.71
CA MET A 119 -2.71 -11.51 18.28
C MET A 119 -4.01 -11.73 19.06
N LEU A 120 -4.14 -12.86 19.75
CA LEU A 120 -5.29 -13.21 20.59
C LEU A 120 -5.10 -12.69 22.02
N SER A 121 -6.20 -12.39 22.71
CA SER A 121 -6.15 -12.09 24.14
C SER A 121 -5.76 -13.32 24.97
N GLU A 122 -5.38 -13.09 26.23
CA GLU A 122 -5.00 -14.17 27.16
C GLU A 122 -6.08 -15.25 27.32
N GLU A 123 -7.36 -14.93 27.12
CA GLU A 123 -8.44 -15.92 27.20
C GLU A 123 -8.62 -16.71 25.90
N GLU A 124 -8.52 -16.02 24.77
CA GLU A 124 -8.69 -16.56 23.42
C GLU A 124 -7.53 -17.47 23.01
N VAL A 125 -6.33 -17.25 23.56
CA VAL A 125 -5.14 -18.06 23.25
C VAL A 125 -5.13 -19.41 23.98
N LYS A 126 -5.85 -19.54 25.11
CA LYS A 126 -5.85 -20.76 25.97
C LYS A 126 -6.09 -22.07 25.22
N PRO A 127 -7.03 -22.16 24.26
CA PRO A 127 -7.27 -23.39 23.50
C PRO A 127 -6.07 -23.82 22.66
N PHE A 128 -5.18 -22.89 22.33
CA PHE A 128 -4.03 -23.10 21.45
C PHE A 128 -2.71 -23.32 22.19
N LEU A 129 -2.70 -23.29 23.52
CA LEU A 129 -1.50 -23.52 24.32
C LEU A 129 -1.25 -25.02 24.53
N GLY A 130 0.00 -25.44 24.42
CA GLY A 130 0.41 -26.82 24.68
C GLY A 130 0.10 -27.81 23.54
N LEU A 131 -0.31 -27.32 22.38
CA LEU A 131 -0.55 -28.16 21.21
C LEU A 131 0.75 -28.69 20.66
N LYS A 132 0.70 -29.95 20.22
CA LYS A 132 1.83 -30.61 19.56
C LYS A 132 1.66 -30.60 18.05
N ILE A 133 2.78 -30.72 17.34
CA ILE A 133 2.80 -30.85 15.88
C ILE A 133 1.95 -32.05 15.47
N GLY A 134 0.94 -31.81 14.61
CA GLY A 134 0.02 -32.83 14.11
C GLY A 134 -1.31 -32.95 14.86
N GLU A 135 -1.49 -32.22 15.96
CA GLU A 135 -2.78 -32.11 16.63
C GLU A 135 -3.75 -31.22 15.83
N SER A 136 -5.03 -31.54 15.88
CA SER A 136 -6.09 -30.81 15.19
C SER A 136 -7.11 -30.28 16.18
N ILE A 137 -7.39 -28.98 16.13
CA ILE A 137 -8.48 -28.35 16.87
C ILE A 137 -9.64 -28.08 15.90
N THR A 138 -10.86 -28.31 16.38
CA THR A 138 -12.09 -27.89 15.71
C THR A 138 -12.86 -26.98 16.67
N MET A 139 -13.21 -25.78 16.22
CA MET A 139 -14.01 -24.81 16.97
C MET A 139 -14.90 -24.00 16.03
N GLU A 140 -15.94 -23.39 16.58
CA GLU A 140 -16.76 -22.44 15.83
C GLU A 140 -16.00 -21.12 15.66
N ILE A 141 -16.07 -20.51 14.47
CA ILE A 141 -15.34 -19.27 14.17
C ILE A 141 -15.71 -18.16 15.16
N ALA A 142 -17.00 -18.03 15.48
CA ALA A 142 -17.50 -17.04 16.43
C ALA A 142 -16.95 -17.20 17.87
N GLN A 143 -16.40 -18.37 18.22
CA GLN A 143 -15.80 -18.64 19.53
C GLN A 143 -14.31 -18.27 19.59
N LEU A 144 -13.69 -17.96 18.45
CA LEU A 144 -12.27 -17.60 18.39
C LEU A 144 -12.00 -16.22 19.02
N SER A 145 -12.83 -15.24 18.69
CA SER A 145 -12.77 -13.90 19.25
C SER A 145 -14.12 -13.21 19.14
N GLU A 146 -14.45 -12.38 20.13
CA GLU A 146 -15.63 -11.51 20.07
C GLU A 146 -15.53 -10.49 18.94
N LYS A 147 -14.31 -10.07 18.59
CA LYS A 147 -14.03 -9.05 17.58
C LYS A 147 -13.93 -9.68 16.19
N ILE A 148 -14.76 -9.21 15.26
CA ILE A 148 -14.76 -9.68 13.88
C ILE A 148 -13.41 -9.40 13.20
N GLU A 149 -12.78 -8.27 13.50
CA GLU A 149 -11.49 -7.88 12.94
C GLU A 149 -10.38 -8.87 13.33
N THR A 150 -10.37 -9.29 14.60
CA THR A 150 -9.42 -10.31 15.09
C THR A 150 -9.63 -11.63 14.36
N ARG A 151 -10.89 -12.06 14.16
CA ARG A 151 -11.19 -13.30 13.40
C ARG A 151 -10.72 -13.21 11.95
N MET A 152 -10.97 -12.07 11.29
CA MET A 152 -10.55 -11.82 9.91
C MET A 152 -9.03 -11.91 9.77
N VAL A 153 -8.27 -11.23 10.64
CA VAL A 153 -6.80 -11.22 10.58
C VAL A 153 -6.25 -12.60 10.95
N PHE A 154 -6.72 -13.19 12.04
CA PHE A 154 -6.20 -14.45 12.55
C PHE A 154 -6.45 -15.62 11.59
N LEU A 155 -7.63 -15.70 10.96
CA LEU A 155 -7.99 -16.78 10.03
C LEU A 155 -7.73 -16.42 8.55
N GLY A 156 -7.45 -15.15 8.25
CA GLY A 156 -7.30 -14.63 6.89
C GLY A 156 -8.61 -14.69 6.09
N LEU A 157 -9.73 -14.29 6.71
CA LEU A 157 -11.08 -14.32 6.17
C LEU A 157 -11.59 -12.93 5.79
N SER A 158 -12.56 -12.89 4.87
CA SER A 158 -13.35 -11.69 4.59
C SER A 158 -14.41 -11.45 5.67
N GLU A 159 -14.97 -10.25 5.74
CA GLU A 159 -16.01 -9.89 6.72
C GLU A 159 -17.26 -10.79 6.62
N GLU A 160 -17.62 -11.24 5.42
CA GLU A 160 -18.74 -12.17 5.21
C GLU A 160 -18.47 -13.58 5.74
N GLU A 161 -17.20 -13.96 5.89
CA GLU A 161 -16.76 -15.29 6.31
C GLU A 161 -16.37 -15.35 7.81
N ALA A 162 -16.19 -14.20 8.47
CA ALA A 162 -15.61 -14.06 9.81
C ALA A 162 -16.64 -13.87 10.93
#